data_AF-A0AAE2WIH4-F1
#
_entry.id   AF-A0AAE2WIH4-F1
#
_cell.length_a   1.000
_cell.length_b   1.000
_cell.length_c   1.000
_cell.angle_alpha   90.00
_cell.angle_beta   90.00
_cell.angle_gamma   90.00
#
_symmetry.space_group_name_H-M   'P 1'
#
loop_
_entity.id
_entity.type
_entity.pdbx_description
1 polymer ?
#
loop_
_entity_poly.entity_id
_entity_poly.type
_entity_poly.pdbx_seq_one_letter_code
_entity_poly.pdbx_strand_id
1 'polypeptide(L)' 'MNTVCGSCQTTNRLPDERVDDHAKCGRGGETF' A
#
# COMPACT_ATOMS: atom_id res chain seq x y z
N MET A 1 0.56 9.54 3.56
CA MET A 1 1.22 9.48 2.24
C MET A 1 0.45 8.61 1.23
N ASN A 2 0.78 8.71 -0.07
CA ASN A 2 0.30 7.76 -1.09
C ASN A 2 1.46 6.87 -1.54
N THR A 3 1.18 5.60 -1.83
CA THR A 3 2.16 4.66 -2.41
C THR A 3 1.52 3.84 -3.51
N VAL A 4 2.33 3.25 -4.39
CA VAL A 4 1.86 2.44 -5.51
C VAL A 4 2.20 0.98 -5.24
N CYS A 5 1.19 0.11 -5.35
CA CYS A 5 1.41 -1.34 -5.24
C CYS A 5 2.22 -1.83 -6.44
N GLY A 6 3.36 -2.49 -6.20
CA GLY A 6 4.23 -3.00 -7.26
C GLY A 6 3.60 -4.09 -8.14
N SER A 7 2.55 -4.76 -7.65
CA SER A 7 1.89 -5.85 -8.37
C SER A 7 0.77 -5.38 -9.30
N CYS A 8 -0.18 -4.60 -8.77
CA CYS A 8 -1.38 -4.18 -9.52
C CYS A 8 -1.38 -2.70 -9.92
N GLN A 9 -0.26 -1.99 -9.66
CA GLN A 9 -0.06 -0.56 -9.96
C GLN A 9 -1.14 0.38 -9.39
N THR A 10 -1.90 -0.08 -8.39
CA THR A 10 -2.93 0.72 -7.75
C THR A 10 -2.30 1.64 -6.70
N THR A 11 -2.71 2.91 -6.70
CA THR A 11 -2.35 3.87 -5.67
C THR A 11 -3.13 3.58 -4.39
N ASN A 12 -2.43 3.29 -3.30
CA ASN A 12 -2.99 3.07 -1.97
C ASN A 12 -2.67 4.29 -1.09
N ARG A 13 -3.67 4.75 -0.34
CA ARG A 13 -3.47 5.81 0.66
C ARG A 13 -3.06 5.15 1.98
N LEU A 14 -1.90 5.53 2.51
CA LEU A 14 -1.41 5.08 3.80
C LEU A 14 -1.30 6.25 4.78
N PRO A 15 -1.65 6.06 6.07
CA PRO A 15 -1.25 6.96 7.13
C PRO A 15 0.28 7.04 7.19
N ASP A 16 0.82 8.22 7.50
CA ASP A 16 2.27 8.44 7.53
C ASP A 16 2.95 7.58 8.61
N GLU A 17 2.26 7.43 9.76
CA GLU A 17 2.69 6.60 10.89
C GLU A 17 2.69 5.09 10.61
N ARG A 18 2.21 4.63 9.44
CA ARG A 18 2.03 3.21 9.10
C ARG A 18 2.77 2.76 7.84
N VAL A 19 3.76 3.52 7.38
CA VAL A 19 4.56 3.15 6.20
C VAL A 19 5.36 1.86 6.40
N ASP A 20 5.79 1.58 7.63
CA ASP A 20 6.61 0.40 7.99
C ASP A 20 5.76 -0.84 8.37
N ASP A 21 4.44 -0.68 8.42
CA ASP A 21 3.51 -1.64 9.05
C ASP A 21 3.09 -2.80 8.12
N HIS A 22 3.90 -3.13 7.10
CA HIS A 22 3.62 -4.13 6.06
C HIS A 22 2.20 -4.00 5.47
N ALA A 23 1.90 -2.82 4.92
CA ALA A 23 0.57 -2.50 4.45
C ALA A 23 0.11 -3.43 3.32
N LYS A 24 -1.19 -3.74 3.29
CA LYS A 24 -1.82 -4.58 2.27
C LYS A 24 -2.48 -3.71 1.19
N CYS A 25 -2.41 -4.14 -0.07
CA CYS A 25 -3.12 -3.50 -1.15
C CYS A 25 -4.63 -3.66 -1.02
N GLY A 26 -5.36 -2.55 -1.11
CA GLY A 26 -6.82 -2.56 -1.08
C GLY A 26 -7.47 -3.27 -2.28
N ARG A 27 -6.72 -3.47 -3.37
CA ARG A 27 -7.23 -4.14 -4.59
C ARG A 27 -6.89 -5.62 -4.65
N GLY A 28 -5.65 -5.98 -4.33
CA GLY A 28 -5.12 -7.33 -4.51
C GLY A 28 -4.70 -8.05 -3.23
N GLY A 29 -4.73 -7.37 -2.07
CA GLY A 29 -4.31 -7.95 -0.78
C GLY A 29 -2.82 -8.21 -0.65
N GLU A 30 -2.01 -7.88 -1.66
CA GLU A 30 -0.55 -8.05 -1.62
C GLU A 30 0.09 -7.05 -0.66
N THR A 31 1.06 -7.51 0.12
CA THR A 31 1.85 -6.67 1.03
C THR A 31 2.89 -5.86 0.26
N PHE A 32 3.01 -4.58 0.59
CA PHE A 32 4.05 -3.68 0.08
C PHE A 32 4.52 -2.72 1.18
#